data_AF-A0A0E2N230-F1
#
_entry.id   AF-A0A0E2N230-F1
#
_cell.length_a   1.000
_cell.length_b   1.000
_cell.length_c   1.000
_cell.angle_alpha   90.00
_cell.angle_beta   90.00
_cell.angle_gamma   90.00
#
_symmetry.space_group_name_H-M   'P 1'
#
loop_
_entity.id
_entity.type
_entity.pdbx_description
1 polymer ?
#
loop_
_entity_poly.entity_id
_entity_poly.type
_entity_poly.pdbx_seq_one_letter_code
_entity_poly.pdbx_strand_id
1 'polypeptide(L)'
;MTASAAAKGAQAAVDAAQAEVDALNAKLNDPNTPADQVPTQEQIDAAQAALDTANIAAADAAAAVPSLDDALADMANKPVDAKVTEWANGVLAEKIDEMAAKQTPAATP
;
A
#
# COMPACT_ATOMS: atom_id res chain seq x y z
N MET A 1 -4.10 10.25 -3.36
CA MET A 1 -4.18 9.01 -2.57
C MET A 1 -3.18 8.02 -3.13
N THR A 2 -2.56 7.18 -2.29
CA THR A 2 -1.74 6.06 -2.78
C THR A 2 -2.63 4.93 -3.28
N ALA A 3 -2.16 4.10 -4.22
CA ALA A 3 -2.92 2.95 -4.71
C ALA A 3 -3.35 2.01 -3.56
N SER A 4 -2.48 1.83 -2.55
CA SER A 4 -2.81 1.05 -1.35
C SER A 4 -3.92 1.66 -0.49
N ALA A 5 -4.04 3.00 -0.44
CA ALA A 5 -5.14 3.65 0.25
C ALA A 5 -6.46 3.50 -0.52
N ALA A 6 -6.42 3.55 -1.85
CA ALA A 6 -7.57 3.28 -2.69
C ALA A 6 -8.05 1.82 -2.55
N ALA A 7 -7.14 0.85 -2.54
CA ALA A 7 -7.47 -0.56 -2.31
C ALA A 7 -8.14 -0.79 -0.95
N LYS A 8 -7.63 -0.16 0.13
CA LYS A 8 -8.28 -0.22 1.46
C LYS A 8 -9.68 0.41 1.46
N GLY A 9 -9.85 1.54 0.79
CA GLY A 9 -11.15 2.20 0.66
C GLY A 9 -12.16 1.35 -0.10
N ALA A 10 -11.74 0.72 -1.20
CA ALA A 10 -12.58 -0.18 -1.97
C ALA A 10 -12.94 -1.45 -1.19
N GLN A 11 -12.01 -2.02 -0.42
CA GLN A 11 -12.30 -3.14 0.47
C GLN A 11 -13.36 -2.76 1.53
N ALA A 12 -13.24 -1.58 2.14
CA ALA A 12 -14.24 -1.11 3.09
C ALA A 12 -15.63 -0.91 2.46
N ALA A 13 -15.69 -0.54 1.18
CA ALA A 13 -16.94 -0.44 0.44
C ALA A 13 -17.57 -1.83 0.19
N VAL A 14 -16.76 -2.85 -0.13
CA VAL A 14 -17.22 -4.24 -0.22
C VAL A 14 -17.78 -4.72 1.11
N ASP A 15 -17.06 -4.49 2.21
CA ASP A 15 -17.49 -4.91 3.55
C ASP A 15 -18.83 -4.23 3.94
N ALA A 16 -19.00 -2.96 3.61
CA ALA A 16 -20.25 -2.23 3.84
C ALA A 16 -21.41 -2.77 2.99
N ALA A 17 -21.17 -3.03 1.70
CA ALA A 17 -22.20 -3.60 0.82
C ALA A 17 -22.59 -5.03 1.23
N GLN A 18 -21.62 -5.85 1.65
CA GLN A 18 -21.88 -7.19 2.16
C GLN A 18 -22.72 -7.14 3.44
N ALA A 19 -22.41 -6.23 4.36
CA ALA A 19 -23.20 -6.05 5.58
C ALA A 19 -24.65 -5.65 5.29
N GLU A 20 -24.89 -4.87 4.23
CA GLU A 20 -26.24 -4.51 3.79
C GLU A 20 -27.00 -5.71 3.22
N VAL A 21 -26.36 -6.52 2.36
CA VAL A 21 -26.94 -7.78 1.85
C VAL A 21 -27.28 -8.73 3.00
N ASP A 22 -26.37 -8.90 3.96
CA ASP A 22 -26.56 -9.76 5.12
C ASP A 22 -27.71 -9.25 6.01
N ALA A 23 -27.82 -7.93 6.21
CA ALA A 23 -28.90 -7.32 6.97
C ALA A 23 -30.28 -7.50 6.30
N LEU A 24 -30.34 -7.38 4.97
CA LEU A 24 -31.57 -7.63 4.21
C LEU A 24 -31.96 -9.11 4.28
N ASN A 25 -31.00 -10.01 4.08
CA ASN A 25 -31.23 -11.45 4.19
C ASN A 25 -31.63 -11.89 5.61
N ALA A 26 -31.08 -11.26 6.65
CA ALA A 26 -31.48 -11.51 8.03
C ALA A 26 -32.96 -11.12 8.26
N LYS A 27 -33.38 -9.94 7.78
CA LYS A 27 -34.78 -9.49 7.87
C LYS A 27 -35.73 -10.39 7.09
N LEU A 28 -35.31 -10.85 5.91
CA LEU A 28 -36.11 -11.75 5.07
C LEU A 28 -36.39 -13.09 5.77
N ASN A 29 -35.41 -13.61 6.50
CA ASN A 29 -35.50 -14.91 7.17
C ASN A 29 -35.98 -14.84 8.62
N ASP A 30 -36.12 -13.64 9.20
CA ASP A 30 -36.63 -13.47 10.56
C ASP A 30 -38.17 -13.52 10.57
N PRO A 31 -38.78 -14.54 11.23
CA PRO A 31 -40.22 -14.68 11.31
C PRO A 31 -40.91 -13.57 12.13
N ASN A 32 -40.16 -12.75 12.88
CA ASN A 32 -40.68 -11.61 13.63
C ASN A 32 -40.62 -10.29 12.85
N THR A 33 -40.02 -10.27 11.65
CA THR A 33 -40.00 -9.07 10.81
C THR A 33 -41.43 -8.68 10.42
N PRO A 34 -41.87 -7.44 10.72
CA PRO A 34 -43.17 -6.95 10.28
C PRO A 34 -43.31 -7.04 8.76
N ALA A 35 -44.49 -7.41 8.25
CA ALA A 35 -44.72 -7.65 6.81
C ALA A 35 -44.41 -6.43 5.92
N ASP A 36 -44.53 -5.22 6.46
CA ASP A 36 -44.18 -3.96 5.81
C ASP A 36 -42.68 -3.63 5.83
N GLN A 37 -41.89 -4.40 6.59
CA GLN A 37 -40.43 -4.27 6.72
C GLN A 37 -39.66 -5.45 6.12
N VAL A 38 -40.37 -6.46 5.62
CA VAL A 38 -39.74 -7.56 4.87
C VAL A 38 -39.17 -6.96 3.58
N PRO A 39 -37.87 -7.12 3.33
CA PRO A 39 -37.27 -6.57 2.13
C PRO A 39 -37.87 -7.19 0.86
N THR A 40 -38.07 -6.37 -0.16
CA THR A 40 -38.54 -6.84 -1.46
C THR A 40 -37.42 -7.51 -2.23
N GLN A 41 -37.77 -8.35 -3.21
CA GLN A 41 -36.78 -8.97 -4.09
C GLN A 41 -35.93 -7.91 -4.81
N GLU A 42 -36.54 -6.81 -5.27
CA GLU A 42 -35.82 -5.69 -5.89
C GLU A 42 -34.79 -5.05 -4.96
N GLN A 43 -35.06 -4.94 -3.65
CA GLN A 43 -34.10 -4.40 -2.69
C GLN A 43 -32.90 -5.34 -2.52
N ILE A 44 -33.14 -6.66 -2.50
CA ILE A 44 -32.08 -7.66 -2.41
C ILE A 44 -31.24 -7.67 -3.68
N ASP A 45 -31.89 -7.66 -4.85
CA ASP A 45 -31.22 -7.63 -6.15
C ASP A 45 -30.37 -6.37 -6.31
N ALA A 46 -30.88 -5.21 -5.87
CA ALA A 46 -30.15 -3.95 -5.88
C ALA A 46 -28.92 -3.97 -4.94
N ALA A 47 -29.07 -4.51 -3.73
CA ALA A 47 -27.96 -4.64 -2.79
C ALA A 47 -26.89 -5.62 -3.32
N GLN A 48 -27.30 -6.72 -3.94
CA GLN A 48 -26.40 -7.69 -4.55
C GLN A 48 -25.64 -7.08 -5.75
N ALA A 49 -26.32 -6.31 -6.61
CA ALA A 49 -25.68 -5.59 -7.71
C ALA A 49 -24.68 -4.53 -7.21
N ALA A 50 -24.99 -3.86 -6.10
CA ALA A 50 -24.07 -2.92 -5.46
C ALA A 50 -22.83 -3.63 -4.91
N LEU A 51 -23.01 -4.79 -4.27
CA LEU A 51 -21.91 -5.63 -3.80
C LEU A 51 -21.02 -6.12 -4.95
N ASP A 52 -21.62 -6.58 -6.06
CA ASP A 52 -20.87 -7.00 -7.25
C ASP A 52 -20.05 -5.85 -7.84
N THR A 53 -20.64 -4.65 -7.91
CA THR A 53 -19.95 -3.44 -8.37
C THR A 53 -18.78 -3.08 -7.44
N ALA A 54 -18.99 -3.16 -6.12
CA ALA A 54 -17.94 -2.90 -5.13
C ALA A 54 -16.79 -3.92 -5.25
N ASN A 55 -17.11 -5.20 -5.48
CA ASN A 55 -16.11 -6.26 -5.67
C ASN A 55 -15.25 -6.02 -6.92
N ILE A 56 -15.85 -5.62 -8.03
CA ILE A 56 -15.12 -5.24 -9.26
C ILE A 56 -14.17 -4.08 -8.96
N ALA A 57 -14.67 -3.02 -8.32
CA ALA A 57 -13.85 -1.86 -7.95
C ALA A 57 -12.71 -2.23 -6.98
N ALA A 58 -12.94 -3.14 -6.04
CA ALA A 58 -11.91 -3.63 -5.13
C ALA A 58 -10.83 -4.43 -5.86
N ALA A 59 -11.22 -5.29 -6.81
CA ALA A 59 -10.28 -6.04 -7.65
C ALA A 59 -9.41 -5.10 -8.49
N ASP A 60 -10.01 -4.10 -9.13
CA ASP A 60 -9.29 -3.10 -9.93
C ASP A 60 -8.33 -2.28 -9.06
N ALA A 61 -8.78 -1.85 -7.88
CA ALA A 61 -7.94 -1.10 -6.96
C ALA A 61 -6.78 -1.94 -6.42
N ALA A 62 -6.99 -3.24 -6.17
CA ALA A 62 -5.93 -4.16 -5.77
C ALA A 62 -4.91 -4.39 -6.89
N ALA A 63 -5.37 -4.53 -8.14
CA ALA A 63 -4.50 -4.67 -9.31
C ALA A 63 -3.65 -3.41 -9.58
N ALA A 64 -4.13 -2.23 -9.17
CA ALA A 64 -3.41 -0.96 -9.27
C ALA A 64 -2.34 -0.75 -8.19
N VAL A 65 -2.28 -1.61 -7.16
CA VAL A 65 -1.22 -1.54 -6.14
C VAL A 65 0.09 -2.01 -6.78
N PRO A 66 1.13 -1.15 -6.83
CA PRO A 66 2.43 -1.55 -7.38
C PRO A 66 2.94 -2.81 -6.70
N SER A 67 3.53 -3.70 -7.50
CA SER A 67 4.13 -4.91 -6.95
C SER A 67 5.27 -4.55 -5.98
N LEU A 68 5.55 -5.44 -5.02
CA LEU A 68 6.67 -5.24 -4.11
C LEU A 68 7.99 -5.11 -4.89
N ASP A 69 8.10 -5.78 -6.04
CA ASP A 69 9.25 -5.73 -6.94
C ASP A 69 9.40 -4.36 -7.61
N ASP A 70 8.31 -3.71 -8.04
CA ASP A 70 8.37 -2.35 -8.60
C ASP A 70 8.79 -1.33 -7.53
N ALA A 71 8.28 -1.48 -6.31
CA ALA A 71 8.68 -0.64 -5.18
C ALA A 71 10.16 -0.85 -4.79
N LEU A 72 10.63 -2.10 -4.86
CA LEU A 72 12.02 -2.45 -4.59
C LEU A 72 12.96 -1.93 -5.69
N ALA A 73 12.54 -1.98 -6.95
CA ALA A 73 13.27 -1.44 -8.08
C ALA A 73 13.40 0.10 -8.02
N ASP A 74 12.32 0.80 -7.63
CA ASP A 74 12.37 2.25 -7.40
C ASP A 74 13.36 2.60 -6.28
N MET A 75 13.38 1.82 -5.20
CA MET A 75 14.31 2.02 -4.09
C MET A 75 15.76 1.66 -4.46
N ALA A 76 15.96 0.63 -5.28
CA ALA A 76 17.28 0.23 -5.78
C ALA A 76 17.90 1.26 -6.74
N ASN A 77 17.07 2.01 -7.47
CA ASN A 77 17.52 3.06 -8.39
C ASN A 77 17.69 4.45 -7.73
N LYS A 78 17.52 4.58 -6.41
CA LYS A 78 17.77 5.86 -5.74
C LYS A 78 19.26 6.19 -5.76
N PRO A 79 19.63 7.44 -6.12
CA PRO A 79 21.02 7.86 -6.05
C PRO A 79 21.52 7.72 -4.60
N VAL A 80 22.78 7.31 -4.45
CA VAL A 80 23.46 7.29 -3.15
C VAL A 80 23.31 8.66 -2.51
N ASP A 81 22.88 8.70 -1.25
CA ASP A 81 22.64 9.94 -0.53
C ASP A 81 23.87 10.86 -0.62
N ALA A 82 23.64 12.14 -0.88
CA ALA A 82 24.72 13.12 -1.03
C ALA A 82 25.64 13.14 0.20
N LYS A 83 25.10 12.90 1.41
CA LYS A 83 25.91 12.77 2.64
C LYS A 83 26.78 11.53 2.66
N VAL A 84 26.30 10.41 2.11
CA VAL A 84 27.11 9.18 2.02
C VAL A 84 28.23 9.37 1.01
N THR A 85 27.95 10.08 -0.09
CA THR A 85 28.96 10.46 -1.09
C THR A 85 30.00 11.42 -0.50
N GLU A 86 29.58 12.44 0.25
CA GLU A 86 30.46 13.40 0.90
C GLU A 86 31.32 12.74 1.99
N TRP A 87 30.73 11.85 2.79
CA TRP A 87 31.47 11.03 3.75
C TRP A 87 32.51 10.13 3.08
N ALA A 88 32.14 9.44 2.00
CA ALA A 88 33.06 8.58 1.27
C ALA A 88 34.26 9.39 0.71
N ASN A 89 34.00 10.59 0.18
CA ASN A 89 35.05 11.48 -0.30
C ASN A 89 35.95 11.99 0.84
N GLY A 90 35.39 12.32 2.01
CA GLY A 90 36.16 12.74 3.18
C GLY A 90 37.08 11.64 3.70
N VAL A 91 36.58 10.41 3.82
CA VAL A 91 37.37 9.24 4.25
C VAL A 91 38.49 8.94 3.25
N LEU A 92 38.23 9.07 1.94
CA LEU A 92 39.25 8.90 0.91
C LEU A 92 40.37 9.95 1.02
N ALA A 93 40.01 11.21 1.27
CA ALA A 93 40.99 12.27 1.47
C ALA A 93 41.88 12.01 2.71
N GLU A 94 41.27 11.64 3.84
CA GLU A 94 42.01 11.31 5.07
C GLU A 94 42.97 10.13 4.86
N LYS A 95 42.54 9.08 4.13
CA LYS A 95 43.40 7.95 3.79
C LYS A 95 44.58 8.34 2.89
N ILE A 96 44.38 9.28 1.97
CA ILE A 96 45.46 9.79 1.11
C ILE A 96 46.49 10.54 1.96
N ASP A 97 46.04 11.40 2.88
CA ASP A 97 46.92 12.14 3.78
C ASP A 97 47.69 11.20 4.72
N GLU A 98 47.03 10.18 5.27
CA GLU A 98 47.68 9.16 6.11
C GLU A 98 48.75 8.38 5.33
N MET A 99 48.48 8.02 4.07
CA MET A 99 49.44 7.35 3.20
C MET A 99 50.60 8.26 2.78
N ALA A 100 50.36 9.54 2.55
CA ALA A 100 51.40 10.52 2.26
C ALA A 100 52.33 10.73 3.47
N ALA A 101 51.77 10.82 4.67
CA ALA A 101 52.51 10.90 5.92
C ALA A 101 53.37 9.65 6.19
N LYS A 102 52.87 8.46 5.83
CA LYS A 102 53.65 7.20 5.91
C LYS A 102 54.75 7.07 4.85
N GLN A 103 54.63 7.79 3.73
CA GLN A 103 55.64 7.79 2.67
C GLN A 103 56.68 8.90 2.81
N THR A 104 56.49 9.85 3.74
CA THR A 104 57.53 10.83 4.06
C THR A 104 58.60 10.12 4.90
N PRO A 105 59.84 9.95 4.42
CA PRO A 105 60.88 9.32 5.22
C PRO A 105 61.14 10.20 6.44
N ALA A 106 61.25 9.59 7.62
CA ALA A 106 61.64 10.31 8.82
C ALA A 106 62.98 11.02 8.56
N ALA A 107 62.96 12.36 8.53
CA ALA A 107 64.19 13.14 8.58
C ALA A 107 64.88 12.77 9.90
N THR A 108 65.96 11.99 9.80
CA THR A 108 66.76 11.60 10.96
C THR A 108 67.52 12.85 11.43
N PRO A 109 67.55 13.15 12.74
CA PRO A 109 68.14 14.38 13.28
C PRO A 109 69.64 14.52 13.02
#